data_AF-A0A6J0ARC1-F1
#
_entry.id   AF-A0A6J0ARC1-F1
#
_cell.length_a   1.000
_cell.length_b   1.000
_cell.length_c   1.000
_cell.angle_alpha   90.00
_cell.angle_beta   90.00
_cell.angle_gamma   90.00
#
_symmetry.space_group_name_H-M   'P 1'
#
loop_
_entity.id
_entity.type
_entity.pdbx_description
1 polymer ?
#
loop_
_entity_poly.entity_id
_entity_poly.type
_entity_poly.pdbx_seq_one_letter_code
_entity_poly.pdbx_strand_id
1 'polypeptide(L)'
;MVAVSPTREQYFECANQQEDRNPSLKKKPTGKGCNRLTGQRRPKRVVMKEMQIIALTGLAANGHRVEALREAATAVEQEKEVLLEMIHSIQNSQDMRQISEGEREELNLTANRLMGRTLTVEVSVETIRNPQQQESLKHATRIIDEVVSKFLDDLGNAKSHLMSLYSACSSEVPPGPVDQKFQSIVIGCALEDQKKIKRRLETLLRNIENSDKAIKLLEHSKGAGSKALQQNAEGRFN
;
A
#
# COMPACT_ATOMS: atom_id res chain seq x y z
N MET A 1 -27.31 -19.14 -0.92
CA MET A 1 -28.44 -18.22 -0.66
C MET A 1 -27.85 -16.87 -0.29
N VAL A 2 -27.78 -15.96 -1.24
CA VAL A 2 -27.26 -14.60 -1.04
C VAL A 2 -28.47 -13.68 -0.97
N ALA A 3 -28.64 -12.98 0.15
CA ALA A 3 -29.72 -12.02 0.32
C ALA A 3 -29.41 -10.77 -0.53
N VAL A 4 -30.21 -10.55 -1.57
CA VAL A 4 -30.18 -9.33 -2.37
C VAL A 4 -30.76 -8.21 -1.51
N SER A 5 -29.96 -7.18 -1.26
CA SER A 5 -30.40 -5.97 -0.55
C SER A 5 -31.35 -5.16 -1.44
N PRO A 6 -32.44 -4.57 -0.90
CA PRO A 6 -33.41 -3.84 -1.71
C PRO A 6 -32.82 -2.53 -2.25
N THR A 7 -33.12 -2.20 -3.51
CA THR A 7 -32.66 -0.98 -4.17
C THR A 7 -33.43 0.26 -3.70
N ARG A 8 -32.73 1.40 -3.79
CA ARG A 8 -33.06 2.78 -3.36
C ARG A 8 -34.48 3.28 -3.71
N GLU A 9 -35.17 2.67 -4.67
CA GLU A 9 -36.52 3.07 -5.10
C GLU A 9 -37.64 2.53 -4.18
N GLN A 10 -37.44 1.37 -3.53
CA GLN A 10 -38.48 0.77 -2.68
C GLN A 10 -38.73 1.54 -1.38
N TYR A 11 -37.74 2.31 -0.90
CA TYR A 11 -37.90 3.15 0.29
C TYR A 11 -38.69 4.44 0.01
N PHE A 12 -38.72 4.91 -1.24
CA PHE A 12 -39.42 6.16 -1.58
C PHE A 12 -40.92 5.98 -1.80
N GLU A 13 -41.36 4.81 -2.30
CA GLU A 13 -42.79 4.55 -2.51
C GLU A 13 -43.59 4.34 -1.22
N CYS A 14 -42.99 3.76 -0.16
CA CYS A 14 -43.67 3.57 1.12
C CYS A 14 -43.95 4.89 1.87
N ALA A 15 -43.17 5.95 1.64
CA ALA A 15 -43.32 7.23 2.33
C ALA A 15 -44.50 8.06 1.79
N ASN A 16 -44.85 7.92 0.51
CA ASN A 16 -45.90 8.71 -0.13
C ASN A 16 -47.31 8.09 -0.04
N GLN A 17 -47.43 6.82 0.40
CA GLN A 17 -48.73 6.16 0.52
C GLN A 17 -49.44 6.36 1.88
N GLN A 18 -48.81 7.05 2.84
CA GLN A 18 -49.40 7.29 4.16
C GLN A 18 -50.04 8.66 4.36
N GLU A 19 -49.98 9.59 3.38
CA GLU A 19 -50.61 10.91 3.51
C GLU A 19 -52.06 11.01 3.01
N ASP A 20 -52.59 10.00 2.30
CA ASP A 20 -53.91 10.11 1.62
C ASP A 20 -55.10 9.40 2.30
N ARG A 21 -55.06 9.17 3.63
CA ARG A 21 -56.25 8.66 4.35
C ARG A 21 -56.56 9.41 5.65
N ASN A 22 -57.16 10.59 5.52
CA ASN A 22 -58.14 11.03 6.52
C ASN A 22 -59.22 11.96 5.91
N PRO A 23 -60.40 11.45 5.54
CA PRO A 23 -61.49 12.26 5.03
C PRO A 23 -62.45 12.60 6.18
N SER A 24 -62.26 13.72 6.88
CA SER A 24 -63.30 14.32 7.73
C SER A 24 -62.88 15.68 8.30
N LEU A 25 -63.41 16.77 7.74
CA LEU A 25 -64.04 17.90 8.45
C LEU A 25 -64.43 19.00 7.46
N LYS A 26 -65.68 18.92 6.97
CA LYS A 26 -66.41 20.06 6.40
C LYS A 26 -66.64 21.10 7.49
N LYS A 27 -66.18 22.35 7.33
CA LYS A 27 -66.83 23.54 7.92
C LYS A 27 -66.73 24.75 6.97
N LYS A 28 -67.88 25.42 6.79
CA LYS A 28 -68.19 26.56 5.90
C LYS A 28 -67.41 27.85 6.26
N PRO A 29 -67.32 28.84 5.34
CA PRO A 29 -66.69 30.12 5.61
C PRO A 29 -67.71 31.14 6.13
N THR A 30 -67.48 31.68 7.32
CA THR A 30 -68.13 32.93 7.77
C THR A 30 -67.21 33.64 8.75
N GLY A 31 -66.97 34.94 8.51
CA GLY A 31 -66.72 35.91 9.58
C GLY A 31 -65.28 36.38 9.74
N LYS A 32 -65.11 37.69 9.50
CA LYS A 32 -63.93 38.50 9.82
C LYS A 32 -63.57 38.39 11.31
N GLY A 33 -62.28 38.35 11.62
CA GLY A 33 -61.77 38.45 13.00
C GLY A 33 -60.28 38.79 13.02
N CYS A 34 -59.96 39.97 13.53
CA CYS A 34 -58.63 40.49 13.74
C CYS A 34 -57.94 39.82 14.96
N ASN A 35 -56.61 39.79 14.96
CA ASN A 35 -55.67 39.52 16.06
C ASN A 35 -55.58 38.11 16.65
N ARG A 36 -54.45 37.41 16.40
CA ARG A 36 -53.41 37.10 17.41
C ARG A 36 -52.27 36.32 16.72
N LEU A 37 -51.05 36.84 16.74
CA LEU A 37 -49.84 36.04 16.48
C LEU A 37 -49.70 35.03 17.62
N THR A 38 -50.36 33.88 17.51
CA THR A 38 -50.14 32.76 18.41
C THR A 38 -48.86 32.06 17.96
N GLY A 39 -47.84 32.10 18.80
CA GLY A 39 -46.67 31.24 18.65
C GLY A 39 -47.14 29.79 18.74
N GLN A 40 -47.45 29.18 17.59
CA GLN A 40 -47.75 27.76 17.49
C GLN A 40 -46.46 27.01 17.85
N ARG A 41 -46.40 26.49 19.08
CA ARG A 41 -45.39 25.50 19.46
C ARG A 41 -45.58 24.31 18.53
N ARG A 42 -44.62 24.10 17.61
CA ARG A 42 -44.62 22.94 16.71
C ARG A 42 -44.79 21.66 17.56
N PRO A 43 -45.57 20.67 17.12
CA PRO A 43 -45.73 19.43 17.87
C PRO A 43 -44.35 18.79 18.09
N LYS A 44 -44.02 18.39 19.33
CA LYS A 44 -42.72 17.78 19.66
C LYS A 44 -42.32 16.64 18.71
N ARG A 45 -43.30 15.87 18.22
CA ARG A 45 -43.09 14.78 17.25
C ARG A 45 -42.62 15.27 15.88
N VAL A 46 -43.07 16.45 15.43
CA VAL A 46 -42.63 17.09 14.18
C VAL A 46 -41.20 17.61 14.35
N VAL A 47 -40.90 18.27 15.48
CA VAL A 47 -39.55 18.78 15.78
C VAL A 47 -38.54 17.64 15.90
N MET A 48 -38.89 16.49 16.50
CA MET A 48 -38.00 15.33 16.55
C MET A 48 -37.75 14.72 15.17
N LYS A 49 -38.75 14.66 14.28
CA LYS A 49 -38.55 14.20 12.90
C LYS A 49 -37.66 15.16 12.10
N GLU A 50 -37.86 16.47 12.21
CA GLU A 50 -37.00 17.48 11.57
C GLU A 50 -35.55 17.35 12.06
N MET A 51 -35.34 17.22 13.37
CA MET A 51 -34.02 17.01 13.95
C MET A 51 -33.36 15.71 13.46
N GLN A 52 -34.14 14.63 13.35
CA GLN A 52 -33.65 13.34 12.86
C GLN A 52 -33.24 13.40 11.38
N ILE A 53 -34.00 14.11 10.53
CA ILE A 53 -33.65 14.31 9.13
C ILE A 53 -32.36 15.12 9.01
N ILE A 54 -32.24 16.24 9.74
CA ILE A 54 -31.03 17.06 9.75
C ILE A 54 -29.81 16.24 10.18
N ALA A 55 -29.95 15.41 11.22
CA ALA A 55 -28.88 14.54 11.70
C ALA A 55 -28.47 13.50 10.64
N LEU A 56 -29.44 12.84 10.00
CA LEU A 56 -29.16 11.84 8.95
C LEU A 56 -28.48 12.46 7.72
N THR A 57 -28.96 13.61 7.26
CA THR A 57 -28.33 14.35 6.14
C THR A 57 -26.92 14.81 6.50
N GLY A 58 -26.71 15.30 7.73
CA GLY A 58 -25.39 15.70 8.21
C GLY A 58 -24.41 14.53 8.28
N LEU A 59 -24.84 13.36 8.76
CA LEU A 59 -24.01 12.15 8.78
C LEU A 59 -23.67 11.66 7.38
N ALA A 60 -24.62 11.69 6.44
CA ALA A 60 -24.36 11.33 5.04
C ALA A 60 -23.33 12.26 4.38
N ALA A 61 -23.48 13.59 4.57
CA ALA A 61 -22.52 14.58 4.07
C ALA A 61 -21.12 14.36 4.65
N ASN A 62 -21.03 14.04 5.95
CA ASN A 62 -19.74 13.68 6.57
C ASN A 62 -19.17 12.39 6.00
N GLY A 63 -19.99 11.37 5.73
CA GLY A 63 -19.57 10.13 5.08
C GLY A 63 -18.88 10.38 3.72
N HIS A 64 -19.48 11.21 2.87
CA HIS A 64 -18.86 11.59 1.59
C HIS A 64 -17.53 12.32 1.76
N ARG A 65 -17.41 13.18 2.76
CA ARG A 65 -16.16 13.90 3.05
C ARG A 65 -15.07 12.96 3.57
N VAL A 66 -15.43 11.96 4.38
CA VAL A 66 -14.51 10.93 4.86
C VAL A 66 -13.99 10.10 3.68
N GLU A 67 -14.86 9.69 2.76
CA GLU A 67 -14.42 8.91 1.60
C GLU A 67 -13.51 9.71 0.68
N ALA A 68 -13.86 10.96 0.38
CA ALA A 68 -13.00 11.85 -0.41
C ALA A 68 -11.63 12.09 0.26
N LEU A 69 -11.59 12.17 1.60
CA LEU A 69 -10.33 12.28 2.35
C LEU A 69 -9.50 10.99 2.24
N ARG A 70 -10.14 9.81 2.32
CA ARG A 70 -9.46 8.51 2.18
C ARG A 70 -8.89 8.33 0.76
N GLU A 71 -9.65 8.69 -0.27
CA GLU A 71 -9.17 8.69 -1.65
C GLU A 71 -7.97 9.61 -1.82
N ALA A 72 -8.05 10.85 -1.32
CA ALA A 72 -6.94 11.80 -1.39
C ALA A 72 -5.69 11.31 -0.65
N ALA A 73 -5.84 10.75 0.56
CA ALA A 73 -4.73 10.20 1.32
C ALA A 73 -4.09 8.99 0.63
N THR A 74 -4.90 8.12 0.00
CA THR A 74 -4.42 6.98 -0.79
C THR A 74 -3.63 7.45 -2.02
N ALA A 75 -4.08 8.52 -2.69
CA ALA A 75 -3.37 9.10 -3.82
C ALA A 75 -1.99 9.64 -3.40
N VAL A 76 -1.90 10.29 -2.24
CA VAL A 76 -0.62 10.78 -1.68
C VAL A 76 0.32 9.63 -1.30
N GLU A 77 -0.23 8.56 -0.72
CA GLU A 77 0.53 7.34 -0.40
C GLU A 77 1.14 6.71 -1.67
N GLN A 78 0.37 6.60 -2.76
CA GLN A 78 0.84 6.10 -4.05
C GLN A 78 1.85 7.03 -4.71
N GLU A 79 1.63 8.35 -4.69
CA GLU A 79 2.56 9.32 -5.27
C GLU A 79 3.94 9.24 -4.60
N LYS A 80 3.98 9.03 -3.28
CA LYS A 80 5.23 8.77 -2.56
C LYS A 80 5.96 7.54 -3.11
N GLU A 81 5.27 6.42 -3.29
CA GLU A 81 5.88 5.19 -3.84
C GLU A 81 6.43 5.42 -5.25
N VAL A 82 5.66 6.08 -6.12
CA VAL A 82 6.07 6.43 -7.48
C VAL A 82 7.32 7.31 -7.48
N LEU A 83 7.42 8.30 -6.58
CA LEU A 83 8.61 9.13 -6.45
C LEU A 83 9.84 8.32 -6.03
N LEU A 84 9.70 7.41 -5.07
CA LEU A 84 10.80 6.55 -4.63
C LEU A 84 11.28 5.62 -5.77
N GLU A 85 10.35 5.04 -6.53
CA GLU A 85 10.66 4.22 -7.70
C GLU A 85 11.40 5.02 -8.79
N MET A 86 10.94 6.23 -9.10
CA MET A 86 11.59 7.09 -10.10
C MET A 86 13.01 7.49 -9.70
N ILE A 87 13.22 7.89 -8.44
CA ILE A 87 14.56 8.24 -7.93
C ILE A 87 15.49 7.02 -8.02
N HIS A 88 15.00 5.86 -7.59
CA HIS A 88 15.77 4.62 -7.64
C HIS A 88 16.10 4.19 -9.09
N SER A 89 15.17 4.36 -10.02
CA SER A 89 15.37 4.06 -11.45
C SER A 89 16.52 4.89 -12.04
N ILE A 90 16.57 6.19 -11.73
CA ILE A 90 17.65 7.07 -12.19
C ILE A 90 19.01 6.60 -11.65
N GLN A 91 19.10 6.30 -10.35
CA GLN A 91 20.36 5.86 -9.73
C GLN A 91 20.88 4.53 -10.31
N ASN A 92 20.00 3.68 -10.82
CA ASN A 92 20.33 2.37 -11.37
C ASN A 92 20.31 2.30 -12.91
N SER A 93 20.08 3.42 -13.59
CA SER A 93 20.05 3.47 -15.05
C SER A 93 21.38 2.98 -15.64
N GLN A 94 21.32 2.28 -16.77
CA GLN A 94 22.52 1.86 -17.49
C GLN A 94 23.32 3.06 -18.02
N ASP A 95 22.66 4.19 -18.27
CA ASP A 95 23.27 5.42 -18.75
C ASP A 95 24.20 6.05 -17.71
N MET A 96 23.99 5.77 -16.42
CA MET A 96 24.89 6.19 -15.33
C MET A 96 26.31 5.64 -15.46
N ARG A 97 26.53 4.64 -16.32
CA ARG A 97 27.85 4.08 -16.64
C ARG A 97 28.61 4.91 -17.67
N GLN A 98 27.92 5.73 -18.44
CA GLN A 98 28.49 6.59 -19.49
C GLN A 98 28.79 8.00 -18.98
N ILE A 99 28.26 8.37 -17.81
CA ILE A 99 28.46 9.66 -17.15
C ILE A 99 29.82 9.68 -16.43
N SER A 100 30.46 10.84 -16.40
CA SER A 100 31.74 11.00 -15.69
C SER A 100 31.59 10.77 -14.19
N GLU A 101 32.69 10.47 -13.50
CA GLU A 101 32.65 10.16 -12.07
C GLU A 101 32.10 11.31 -11.23
N GLY A 102 32.51 12.56 -11.51
CA GLY A 102 32.06 13.74 -10.79
C GLY A 102 30.57 14.03 -11.00
N GLU A 103 30.08 13.96 -12.23
CA GLU A 103 28.66 14.15 -12.55
C GLU A 103 27.79 13.05 -11.91
N ARG A 104 28.28 11.80 -11.92
CA ARG A 104 27.59 10.67 -11.28
C ARG A 104 27.51 10.85 -9.76
N GLU A 105 28.56 11.37 -9.13
CA GLU A 105 28.55 11.67 -7.70
C GLU A 105 27.53 12.75 -7.36
N GLU A 106 27.49 13.84 -8.13
CA GLU A 106 26.53 14.93 -7.95
C GLU A 106 25.07 14.45 -8.12
N LEU A 107 24.81 13.62 -9.14
CA LEU A 107 23.51 12.99 -9.35
C LEU A 107 23.11 12.12 -8.16
N ASN A 108 24.03 11.30 -7.65
CA ASN A 108 23.77 10.44 -6.50
C ASN A 108 23.49 11.23 -5.21
N LEU A 109 24.24 12.31 -4.95
CA LEU A 109 23.98 13.20 -3.81
C LEU A 109 22.58 13.82 -3.91
N THR A 110 22.21 14.27 -5.11
CA THR A 110 20.89 14.86 -5.37
C THR A 110 19.77 13.84 -5.18
N ALA A 111 19.92 12.64 -5.75
CA ALA A 111 18.97 11.54 -5.60
C ALA A 111 18.80 11.13 -4.13
N ASN A 112 19.89 10.97 -3.39
CA ASN A 112 19.84 10.63 -1.97
C ASN A 112 19.13 11.71 -1.13
N ARG A 113 19.37 12.99 -1.42
CA ARG A 113 18.66 14.09 -0.74
C ARG A 113 17.16 14.07 -1.05
N LEU A 114 16.78 13.83 -2.30
CA LEU A 114 15.37 13.72 -2.68
C LEU A 114 14.73 12.51 -2.01
N MET A 115 15.39 11.36 -2.03
CA MET A 115 14.95 10.14 -1.35
C MET A 115 14.69 10.40 0.14
N GLY A 116 15.66 11.03 0.82
CA GLY A 116 15.54 11.39 2.24
C GLY A 116 14.34 12.29 2.52
N ARG A 117 14.07 13.28 1.66
CA ARG A 117 12.88 14.16 1.79
C ARG A 117 11.58 13.41 1.52
N THR A 118 11.52 12.56 0.50
CA THR A 118 10.33 11.76 0.19
C THR A 118 10.00 10.80 1.34
N LEU A 119 11.02 10.24 1.99
CA LEU A 119 10.84 9.36 3.15
C LEU A 119 10.27 10.06 4.39
N THR A 120 10.34 11.39 4.49
CA THR A 120 9.71 12.15 5.60
C THR A 120 8.20 12.24 5.50
N VAL A 121 7.62 11.96 4.33
CA VAL A 121 6.16 11.96 4.14
C VAL A 121 5.62 10.62 4.61
N GLU A 122 4.77 10.63 5.64
CA GLU A 122 4.09 9.45 6.17
C GLU A 122 2.58 9.67 6.11
N VAL A 123 1.89 8.87 5.30
CA VAL A 123 0.44 8.87 5.12
C VAL A 123 0.02 7.40 5.08
N SER A 124 -1.02 7.04 5.83
CA SER A 124 -1.56 5.69 5.83
C SER A 124 -3.09 5.71 5.87
N VAL A 125 -3.71 4.88 5.04
CA VAL A 125 -5.16 4.68 5.04
C VAL A 125 -5.48 3.25 5.47
N GLU A 126 -5.94 3.09 6.71
CA GLU A 126 -6.29 1.78 7.22
C GLU A 126 -7.64 1.28 6.71
N THR A 127 -7.70 -0.01 6.38
CA THR A 127 -8.96 -0.72 6.14
C THR A 127 -9.46 -1.30 7.45
N ILE A 128 -10.69 -0.96 7.83
CA ILE A 128 -11.38 -1.62 8.95
C ILE A 128 -11.73 -3.03 8.50
N ARG A 129 -11.17 -4.03 9.16
CA ARG A 129 -11.35 -5.45 8.86
C ARG A 129 -12.01 -6.15 10.03
N ASN A 130 -12.90 -7.09 9.75
CA ASN A 130 -13.37 -8.02 10.77
C ASN A 130 -12.30 -9.11 11.06
N PRO A 131 -12.43 -9.89 12.15
CA PRO A 131 -11.42 -10.90 12.51
C PRO A 131 -11.15 -11.92 11.39
N GLN A 132 -12.20 -12.38 10.70
CA GLN A 132 -12.07 -13.34 9.61
C GLN A 132 -11.26 -12.77 8.44
N GLN A 133 -11.51 -11.52 8.05
CA GLN A 133 -10.77 -10.81 7.00
C GLN A 133 -9.30 -10.62 7.39
N GLN A 134 -9.03 -10.33 8.66
CA GLN A 134 -7.67 -10.18 9.16
C GLN A 134 -6.89 -11.51 9.11
N GLU A 135 -7.53 -12.63 9.47
CA GLU A 135 -6.95 -13.96 9.35
C GLU A 135 -6.70 -14.35 7.89
N SER A 136 -7.66 -14.10 7.01
CA SER A 136 -7.49 -14.36 5.57
C SER A 136 -6.37 -13.53 4.96
N LEU A 137 -6.25 -12.24 5.32
CA LEU A 137 -5.16 -11.39 4.88
C LEU A 137 -3.82 -11.92 5.39
N LYS A 138 -3.72 -12.25 6.69
CA LYS A 138 -2.51 -12.83 7.28
C LYS A 138 -2.11 -14.12 6.57
N HIS A 139 -3.08 -14.97 6.25
CA HIS A 139 -2.83 -16.22 5.54
C HIS A 139 -2.32 -15.96 4.11
N ALA A 140 -2.94 -15.03 3.38
CA ALA A 140 -2.52 -14.65 2.03
C ALA A 140 -1.10 -14.04 2.02
N THR A 141 -0.81 -13.11 2.93
CA THR A 141 0.53 -12.52 3.09
C THR A 141 1.57 -13.58 3.41
N ARG A 142 1.27 -14.50 4.34
CA ARG A 142 2.19 -15.61 4.66
C ARG A 142 2.51 -16.49 3.45
N ILE A 143 1.53 -16.78 2.60
CA ILE A 143 1.78 -17.55 1.37
C ILE A 143 2.76 -16.80 0.45
N ILE A 144 2.64 -15.48 0.34
CA ILE A 144 3.57 -14.64 -0.43
C ILE A 144 4.96 -14.67 0.22
N ASP A 145 5.04 -14.46 1.53
CA ASP A 145 6.31 -14.43 2.27
C ASP A 145 7.05 -15.78 2.16
N GLU A 146 6.32 -16.89 2.19
CA GLU A 146 6.89 -18.23 2.00
C GLU A 146 7.53 -18.40 0.60
N VAL A 147 6.92 -17.81 -0.45
CA VAL A 147 7.49 -17.81 -1.81
C VAL A 147 8.74 -16.94 -1.88
N VAL A 148 8.69 -15.73 -1.29
CA VAL A 148 9.83 -14.82 -1.27
C VAL A 148 11.01 -15.40 -0.50
N SER A 149 10.75 -15.99 0.68
CA SER A 149 11.78 -16.65 1.50
C SER A 149 12.48 -17.76 0.72
N LYS A 150 11.71 -18.65 0.08
CA LYS A 150 12.29 -19.73 -0.74
C LYS A 150 13.13 -19.19 -1.89
N PHE A 151 12.64 -18.15 -2.56
CA PHE A 151 13.38 -17.50 -3.65
C PHE A 151 14.71 -16.90 -3.16
N LEU A 152 14.71 -16.23 -2.01
CA LEU A 152 15.92 -15.64 -1.43
C LEU A 152 16.91 -16.72 -0.96
N ASP A 153 16.43 -17.82 -0.41
CA ASP A 153 17.26 -18.97 -0.05
C ASP A 153 17.92 -19.59 -1.28
N ASP A 154 17.16 -19.83 -2.36
CA ASP A 154 17.68 -20.34 -3.63
C ASP A 154 18.72 -19.40 -4.25
N LEU A 155 18.47 -18.09 -4.19
CA LEU A 155 19.39 -17.06 -4.65
C LEU A 155 20.68 -17.05 -3.81
N GLY A 156 20.57 -17.19 -2.48
CA GLY A 156 21.72 -17.33 -1.58
C GLY A 156 22.55 -18.58 -1.87
N ASN A 157 21.90 -19.71 -2.12
CA ASN A 157 22.55 -20.96 -2.51
C ASN A 157 23.29 -20.82 -3.84
N ALA A 158 22.64 -20.21 -4.85
CA ALA A 158 23.25 -19.94 -6.14
C ALA A 158 24.46 -19.00 -6.02
N LYS A 159 24.36 -17.95 -5.17
CA LYS A 159 25.48 -17.04 -4.88
C LYS A 159 26.66 -17.80 -4.27
N SER A 160 26.42 -18.62 -3.25
CA SER A 160 27.46 -19.42 -2.60
C SER A 160 28.16 -20.35 -3.60
N HIS A 161 27.38 -21.02 -4.45
CA HIS A 161 27.94 -21.91 -5.47
C HIS A 161 28.80 -21.13 -6.48
N LEU A 162 28.32 -19.99 -6.99
CA LEU A 162 29.09 -19.14 -7.90
C LEU A 162 30.35 -18.56 -7.24
N MET A 163 30.31 -18.23 -5.95
CA MET A 163 31.49 -17.81 -5.20
C MET A 163 32.55 -18.91 -5.11
N SER A 164 32.13 -20.17 -4.94
CA SER A 164 33.03 -21.32 -4.94
C SER A 164 33.71 -21.53 -6.31
N LEU A 165 32.94 -21.39 -7.39
CA LEU A 165 33.45 -21.45 -8.76
C LEU A 165 34.36 -20.27 -9.09
N TYR A 166 34.02 -19.07 -8.62
CA TYR A 166 34.83 -17.87 -8.80
C TYR A 166 36.18 -17.97 -8.09
N SER A 167 36.15 -18.48 -6.85
CA SER A 167 37.37 -18.70 -6.04
C SER A 167 38.31 -19.70 -6.72
N ALA A 168 37.78 -20.71 -7.43
CA ALA A 168 38.56 -21.63 -8.24
C ALA A 168 39.24 -20.99 -9.46
N CYS A 169 38.80 -19.81 -9.91
CA CYS A 169 39.42 -19.04 -10.98
C CYS A 169 40.35 -17.92 -10.46
N SER A 170 40.45 -17.72 -9.14
CA SER A 170 41.28 -16.67 -8.55
C SER A 170 42.66 -17.20 -8.19
N SER A 171 43.68 -16.36 -8.42
CA SER A 171 45.05 -16.59 -7.96
C SER A 171 45.31 -16.07 -6.54
N GLU A 172 44.35 -15.33 -5.97
CA GLU A 172 44.43 -14.79 -4.62
C GLU A 172 43.94 -15.82 -3.58
N VAL A 173 44.35 -15.63 -2.32
CA VAL A 173 43.89 -16.49 -1.21
C VAL A 173 42.36 -16.44 -1.19
N PRO A 174 41.67 -17.58 -1.39
CA PRO A 174 40.24 -17.59 -1.55
C PRO A 174 39.56 -17.22 -0.23
N PRO A 175 38.62 -16.27 -0.22
CA PRO A 175 37.89 -15.88 0.99
C PRO A 175 36.84 -16.93 1.41
N GLY A 176 36.74 -18.07 0.71
CA GLY A 176 35.72 -19.08 0.93
C GLY A 176 36.09 -20.45 0.31
N PRO A 177 35.14 -21.40 0.30
CA PRO A 177 35.36 -22.72 -0.27
C PRO A 177 35.70 -22.64 -1.76
N VAL A 178 36.57 -23.54 -2.21
CA VAL A 178 37.01 -23.64 -3.61
C VAL A 178 36.51 -24.94 -4.21
N ASP A 179 35.85 -24.85 -5.36
CA ASP A 179 35.47 -26.03 -6.13
C ASP A 179 36.70 -26.62 -6.86
N GLN A 180 37.33 -27.61 -6.25
CA GLN A 180 38.54 -28.27 -6.75
C GLN A 180 38.34 -28.97 -8.09
N LYS A 181 37.14 -29.50 -8.34
CA LYS A 181 36.82 -30.17 -9.60
C LYS A 181 36.74 -29.14 -10.71
N PHE A 182 36.06 -28.03 -10.47
CA PHE A 182 35.99 -26.92 -11.42
C PHE A 182 37.36 -26.28 -11.64
N GLN A 183 38.15 -26.09 -10.59
CA GLN A 183 39.52 -25.57 -10.68
C GLN A 183 40.38 -26.40 -11.64
N SER A 184 40.33 -27.73 -11.50
CA SER A 184 41.06 -28.65 -12.39
C SER A 184 40.65 -28.51 -13.86
N ILE A 185 39.35 -28.31 -14.13
CA ILE A 185 38.81 -28.11 -15.48
C ILE A 185 39.32 -26.77 -16.05
N VAL A 186 39.24 -25.69 -15.27
CA VAL A 186 39.65 -24.34 -15.71
C VAL A 186 41.14 -24.26 -15.99
N ILE A 187 41.99 -24.88 -15.17
CA ILE A 187 43.45 -24.94 -15.41
C ILE A 187 43.77 -25.64 -16.74
N GLY A 188 42.96 -26.62 -17.14
CA GLY A 188 43.09 -27.30 -18.44
C GLY A 188 42.68 -26.47 -19.66
N CYS A 189 42.03 -25.30 -19.46
CA CYS A 189 41.64 -24.40 -20.54
C CYS A 189 42.79 -23.48 -20.99
N ALA A 190 42.68 -22.91 -22.20
CA ALA A 190 43.58 -21.85 -22.65
C ALA A 190 43.45 -20.59 -21.78
N LEU A 191 44.54 -19.83 -21.63
CA LEU A 191 44.59 -18.64 -20.76
C LEU A 191 43.48 -17.62 -21.07
N GLU A 192 43.17 -17.41 -22.35
CA GLU A 192 42.10 -16.49 -22.76
C GLU A 192 40.71 -16.99 -22.36
N ASP A 193 40.49 -18.30 -22.35
CA ASP A 193 39.23 -18.89 -21.90
C ASP A 193 39.09 -18.82 -20.39
N GLN A 194 40.18 -19.03 -19.64
CA GLN A 194 40.20 -18.83 -18.18
C GLN A 194 39.75 -17.40 -17.82
N LYS A 195 40.29 -16.38 -18.51
CA LYS A 195 39.89 -14.97 -18.33
C LYS A 195 38.41 -14.74 -18.64
N LYS A 196 37.89 -15.33 -19.72
CA LYS A 196 36.46 -15.22 -20.09
C LYS A 196 35.55 -15.87 -19.07
N ILE A 197 35.90 -17.05 -18.57
CA ILE A 197 35.15 -17.76 -17.52
C ILE A 197 35.11 -16.92 -16.24
N LYS A 198 36.26 -16.39 -15.80
CA LYS A 198 36.34 -15.51 -14.63
C LYS A 198 35.43 -14.28 -14.76
N ARG A 199 35.52 -13.55 -15.87
CA ARG A 199 34.67 -12.36 -16.13
C ARG A 199 33.17 -12.69 -16.15
N ARG A 200 32.81 -13.87 -16.66
CA ARG A 200 31.41 -14.33 -16.65
C ARG A 200 30.92 -14.57 -15.23
N LEU A 201 31.72 -15.22 -14.38
CA LEU A 201 31.39 -15.44 -12.97
C LEU A 201 31.25 -14.13 -12.20
N GLU A 202 32.15 -13.15 -12.42
CA GLU A 202 32.06 -11.81 -11.82
C GLU A 202 30.76 -11.10 -12.21
N THR A 203 30.39 -11.18 -13.49
CA THR A 203 29.15 -10.57 -13.98
C THR A 203 27.91 -11.23 -13.35
N LEU A 204 27.89 -12.56 -13.25
CA LEU A 204 26.79 -13.30 -12.65
C LEU A 204 26.65 -12.99 -11.15
N LEU A 205 27.76 -12.96 -10.41
CA LEU A 205 27.78 -12.60 -8.99
C LEU A 205 27.22 -11.19 -8.77
N ARG A 206 27.68 -10.21 -9.54
CA ARG A 206 27.17 -8.84 -9.45
C ARG A 206 25.67 -8.75 -9.76
N ASN A 207 25.18 -9.49 -10.75
CA ASN A 207 23.76 -9.50 -11.09
C ASN A 207 22.92 -10.08 -9.96
N ILE A 208 23.35 -11.20 -9.36
CA ILE A 208 22.68 -11.83 -8.23
C ILE A 208 22.63 -10.88 -7.02
N GLU A 209 23.71 -10.17 -6.73
CA GLU A 209 23.74 -9.19 -5.64
C GLU A 209 22.79 -8.01 -5.87
N ASN A 210 22.66 -7.55 -7.12
CA ASN A 210 21.70 -6.50 -7.46
C ASN A 210 20.27 -6.99 -7.31
N SER A 211 19.98 -8.23 -7.73
CA SER A 211 18.65 -8.85 -7.57
C SER A 211 18.29 -9.04 -6.09
N ASP A 212 19.22 -9.52 -5.25
CA ASP A 212 19.02 -9.66 -3.80
C ASP A 212 18.65 -8.32 -3.14
N LYS A 213 19.39 -7.26 -3.47
CA LYS A 213 19.12 -5.91 -2.96
C LYS A 213 17.77 -5.36 -3.40
N ALA A 214 17.43 -5.52 -4.69
CA ALA A 214 16.17 -5.04 -5.25
C ALA A 214 14.97 -5.69 -4.54
N ILE A 215 15.03 -7.00 -4.30
CA ILE A 215 13.95 -7.75 -3.67
C ILE A 215 13.80 -7.38 -2.19
N LYS A 216 14.91 -7.29 -1.44
CA LYS A 216 14.88 -6.87 -0.03
C LYS A 216 14.38 -5.44 0.16
N LEU A 217 14.63 -4.53 -0.78
CA LEU A 217 14.12 -3.16 -0.70
C LEU A 217 12.59 -3.09 -0.87
N LEU A 218 12.01 -3.93 -1.72
CA LEU A 218 10.57 -4.02 -1.92
C LEU A 218 9.81 -4.58 -0.70
N GLU A 219 10.48 -5.31 0.20
CA GLU A 219 9.84 -5.81 1.43
C GLU A 219 9.77 -4.76 2.55
N HIS A 220 10.78 -3.91 2.67
CA HIS A 220 10.84 -2.91 3.74
C HIS A 220 9.85 -1.74 3.55
N SER A 221 9.37 -1.51 2.33
CA SER A 221 8.30 -0.52 2.07
C SER A 221 6.95 -0.94 2.67
N LYS A 222 6.69 -2.24 2.86
CA LYS A 222 5.42 -2.75 3.39
C LYS A 222 5.40 -2.98 4.92
N GLY A 223 6.56 -3.05 5.57
CA GLY A 223 6.68 -3.54 6.95
C GLY A 223 6.48 -2.51 8.07
N ALA A 224 6.48 -1.21 7.79
CA ALA A 224 6.46 -0.17 8.82
C ALA A 224 5.05 0.10 9.39
N GLY A 225 3.99 -0.07 8.60
CA GLY A 225 2.61 0.22 9.05
C GLY A 225 2.01 -0.80 10.03
N SER A 226 2.51 -2.04 10.06
CA SER A 226 1.86 -3.13 10.79
C SER A 226 2.30 -3.27 12.24
N LYS A 227 3.50 -2.79 12.61
CA LYS A 227 4.06 -2.99 13.96
C LYS A 227 3.65 -1.93 14.98
N ALA A 228 3.25 -0.74 14.54
CA ALA A 228 2.90 0.37 15.45
C ALA A 228 1.49 0.28 16.06
N LEU A 229 0.58 -0.51 15.47
CA LEU A 229 -0.85 -0.51 15.86
C LEU A 229 -1.27 -1.68 16.75
N GLN A 230 -0.51 -2.77 16.83
CA GLN A 230 -0.83 -3.84 17.79
C GLN A 230 -0.65 -3.41 19.25
N GLN A 231 0.21 -2.44 19.53
CA GLN A 231 0.39 -1.90 20.89
C GLN A 231 -0.68 -0.86 21.30
N ASN A 232 -1.40 -0.27 20.34
CA ASN A 232 -2.38 0.79 20.62
C ASN A 232 -3.83 0.27 20.79
N ALA A 233 -4.14 -0.94 20.32
CA ALA A 233 -5.50 -1.50 20.42
C ALA A 233 -5.82 -2.10 21.80
N GLU A 234 -4.82 -2.52 22.58
CA GLU A 234 -5.02 -3.15 23.89
C GLU A 234 -5.06 -2.15 25.06
N GLY A 235 -4.71 -0.88 24.84
CA GLY A 235 -4.60 0.14 25.89
C GLY A 235 -5.78 1.11 26.05
N ARG A 236 -6.82 1.04 25.21
CA ARG A 236 -7.87 2.09 25.16
C ARG A 236 -9.29 1.65 25.51
N PHE A 237 -9.44 0.43 26.02
CA PHE A 237 -10.67 -0.03 26.67
C PHE A 237 -10.35 -0.55 28.08
N ASN A 238 -9.94 0.35 28.96
CA ASN A 238 -10.07 0.25 30.42
C ASN A 238 -10.28 1.66 30.99
#